data_AF-A0A377DKS1-F1
#
_entry.id   AF-A0A377DKS1-F1
#
_cell.length_a   1.000
_cell.length_b   1.000
_cell.length_c   1.000
_cell.angle_alpha   90.00
_cell.angle_beta   90.00
_cell.angle_gamma   90.00
#
_symmetry.space_group_name_H-M   'P 1'
#
loop_
_entity.id
_entity.type
_entity.pdbx_description
1 polymer ?
#
loop_
_entity_poly.entity_id
_entity_poly.type
_entity_poly.pdbx_seq_one_letter_code
_entity_poly.pdbx_strand_id
1 'polypeptide(L)' 'MSNITIYHNPACGTSRNTLEMIRNSGTETDHYPLSGNSANAR' A
#
# COMPACT_ATOMS: atom_id res chain seq x y z
N MET A 1 9.56 -15.44 -10.35
CA MET A 1 8.93 -14.71 -9.24
C MET A 1 7.99 -13.66 -9.81
N SER A 2 6.70 -13.71 -9.47
CA SER A 2 5.73 -12.69 -9.87
C SER A 2 5.87 -11.49 -8.95
N ASN A 3 6.09 -10.30 -9.51
CA ASN A 3 6.12 -9.06 -8.73
C ASN A 3 4.67 -8.69 -8.34
N ILE A 4 4.40 -8.58 -7.05
CA ILE A 4 3.08 -8.19 -6.53
C ILE A 4 3.14 -6.71 -6.19
N THR A 5 2.36 -5.90 -6.89
CA THR A 5 2.20 -4.46 -6.61
C THR A 5 0.98 -4.24 -5.73
N ILE A 6 1.16 -3.52 -4.62
CA ILE A 6 0.07 -3.26 -3.67
C ILE A 6 -0.27 -1.77 -3.64
N TYR A 7 -1.52 -1.47 -4.03
CA TYR A 7 -2.12 -0.14 -3.88
C TYR A 7 -2.89 -0.09 -2.57
N HIS A 8 -2.53 0.85 -1.71
CA HIS A 8 -3.08 0.95 -0.37
C HIS A 8 -3.18 2.42 0.05
N ASN A 9 -4.05 2.73 1.01
CA ASN A 9 -4.21 4.08 1.54
C ASN A 9 -3.41 4.23 2.85
N PRO A 10 -2.33 5.03 2.89
CA PRO A 10 -1.54 5.22 4.11
C PRO A 10 -2.33 5.83 5.28
N ALA A 11 -3.41 6.55 4.99
CA ALA A 11 -4.26 7.18 6.01
C ALA A 11 -5.27 6.21 6.64
N CYS A 12 -5.50 5.01 6.08
CA CYS A 12 -6.47 4.05 6.60
C CYS A 12 -5.78 2.99 7.49
N GLY A 13 -6.17 2.91 8.77
CA GLY A 13 -5.59 1.97 9.74
C GLY A 13 -5.68 0.50 9.31
N THR A 14 -6.83 0.07 8.79
CA THR A 14 -7.02 -1.28 8.28
C THR A 14 -6.08 -1.60 7.11
N SER A 15 -5.86 -0.62 6.23
CA SER A 15 -4.95 -0.75 5.09
C SER A 15 -3.50 -0.98 5.55
N ARG A 16 -3.08 -0.32 6.64
CA ARG A 16 -1.76 -0.52 7.25
C ARG A 16 -1.65 -1.89 7.93
N ASN A 17 -2.69 -2.33 8.65
CA ASN A 17 -2.70 -3.65 9.27
C ASN A 17 -2.58 -4.78 8.22
N THR A 18 -3.28 -4.66 7.09
CA THR A 18 -3.15 -5.61 5.97
C THR A 18 -1.73 -5.63 5.41
N LEU A 19 -1.08 -4.47 5.26
CA LEU A 19 0.29 -4.40 4.79
C LEU A 19 1.28 -5.10 5.74
N GLU A 20 1.13 -4.92 7.05
CA GLU A 20 1.98 -5.60 8.03
C GLU A 20 1.79 -7.13 8.00
N MET A 21 0.57 -7.62 7.79
CA MET A 21 0.34 -9.06 7.60
C MET A 21 1.06 -9.60 6.36
N ILE A 22 1.03 -8.86 5.25
CA ILE A 22 1.69 -9.25 3.99
C ILE A 22 3.23 -9.20 4.11
N ARG A 23 3.77 -8.25 4.88
CA ARG A 23 5.20 -8.19 5.19
C ARG A 23 5.62 -9.37 6.06
N ASN A 24 4.80 -9.74 7.05
CA ASN A 24 5.06 -10.86 7.93
C ASN A 24 4.86 -12.23 7.26
N SER A 25 4.11 -12.31 6.14
CA SER A 25 3.98 -13.55 5.36
C SER A 25 5.22 -13.90 4.53
N GLY A 26 6.28 -13.09 4.57
CA GLY A 26 7.53 -13.34 3.85
C GLY A 26 7.40 -13.17 2.33
N THR A 27 6.33 -12.52 1.86
CA THR A 27 6.09 -12.23 0.45
C THR A 27 6.73 -10.90 0.07
N GLU A 28 7.74 -10.91 -0.78
CA GLU A 28 8.34 -9.69 -1.35
C GLU A 28 7.32 -9.00 -2.26
N THR A 29 6.94 -7.77 -1.91
CA THR A 29 5.99 -6.95 -2.65
C THR A 29 6.55 -5.55 -2.86
N ASP A 30 6.30 -4.99 -4.04
CA ASP A 30 6.79 -3.67 -4.43
C ASP A 30 5.72 -2.61 -4.10
N HIS A 31 6.12 -1.55 -3.39
CA HIS A 31 5.21 -0.53 -2.88
C HIS A 31 5.49 0.82 -3.52
N TYR A 32 4.63 1.21 -4.48
CA TYR A 32 4.62 2.57 -4.99
C TYR A 32 3.71 3.46 -4.13
N PRO A 33 4.23 4.54 -3.52
CA PRO A 33 3.39 5.52 -2.86
C PRO A 33 2.59 6.30 -3.91
N LEU A 34 1.26 6.30 -3.78
CA LEU A 34 0.40 7.21 -4.54
C LEU A 34 0.61 8.64 -4.00
N SER A 35 1.58 9.38 -4.56
CA SER A 35 1.69 10.82 -4.31
C SER A 35 0.57 11.55 -5.06
N GLY A 36 -0.57 11.70 -4.41
CA GLY A 36 -1.72 12.46 -4.90
C GLY A 36 -2.35 13.25 -3.76
N ASN A 37 -1.81 14.43 -3.49
CA ASN A 37 -2.39 15.47 -2.64
C ASN A 37 -3.88 15.67 -3.00
N SER A 38 -4.77 15.33 -2.08
CA SER A 38 -6.24 15.45 -2.22
C SER A 38 -6.77 16.87 -1.99
N ALA A 39 -5.93 17.90 -2.09
CA ALA A 39 -6.36 19.29 -2.07
C ALA A 39 -6.29 19.87 -3.49
N ASN A 40 -7.48 19.93 -4.12
CA ASN A 40 -7.84 20.73 -5.30
C ASN A 40 -7.88 20.03 -6.67
N ALA A 41 -9.01 19.39 -7.00
CA ALA A 41 -9.80 19.72 -8.21
C ALA A 41 -11.02 18.78 -8.31
N ARG A 42 -12.20 19.41 -8.32
CA ARG A 42 -13.52 18.96 -8.82
C ARG A 42 -13.71 17.52 -9.29
#